data_AF-A0A3Q0DSL1-F1
#
_entry.id   AF-A0A3Q0DSL1-F1
#
_cell.length_a   1.000
_cell.length_b   1.000
_cell.length_c   1.000
_cell.angle_alpha   90.00
_cell.angle_beta   90.00
_cell.angle_gamma   90.00
#
_symmetry.space_group_name_H-M   'P 1'
#
loop_
_entity.id
_entity.type
_entity.pdbx_description
1 polymer ?
#
loop_
_entity_poly.entity_id
_entity_poly.type
_entity_poly.pdbx_seq_one_letter_code
_entity_poly.pdbx_strand_id
1 'polypeptide(L)'
;MINFSAFLGAATMYTRYKIVEKQNQTSYFSTPVFNLVSLVLGLMGCIGMGIVANFQELAVPVVHDGGALLAFVCGVVYTLLQSIISYKSCPQWNSVLMCHVRLAISAVSCAAVIPMIACASLISITKLEWDPREKDYVYHIVSAVCEWTVAFGFIFYFLTFIQDFQVNSNTSDRSARKTDITFLSKPFAQGQPRAAHSRMTANISTDKSHPRPKTKPDRPSGLDVFQGSCLTFRKSTTQRGRLTADDPSPA
;
A
#
# COMPACT_ATOMS: atom_id res chain seq x y z
N MET A 1 -16.34 -15.78 1.34
CA MET A 1 -15.77 -15.05 0.17
C MET A 1 -14.71 -14.02 0.56
N ILE A 2 -14.94 -13.16 1.59
CA ILE A 2 -14.10 -12.00 1.91
C ILE A 2 -12.58 -12.28 1.95
N ASN A 3 -12.12 -13.40 2.53
CA ASN A 3 -10.70 -13.80 2.52
C ASN A 3 -10.05 -13.79 1.11
N PHE A 4 -10.78 -14.24 0.09
CA PHE A 4 -10.30 -14.24 -1.30
C PHE A 4 -10.27 -12.82 -1.89
N SER A 5 -11.29 -12.01 -1.58
CA SER A 5 -11.31 -10.59 -1.94
C SER A 5 -10.16 -9.80 -1.30
N ALA A 6 -9.80 -10.12 -0.05
CA ALA A 6 -8.66 -9.50 0.63
C ALA A 6 -7.32 -9.86 -0.03
N PHE A 7 -7.13 -11.12 -0.45
CA PHE A 7 -5.95 -11.54 -1.23
C PHE A 7 -5.88 -10.84 -2.59
N LEU A 8 -6.99 -10.80 -3.35
CA LEU A 8 -7.04 -10.07 -4.62
C LEU A 8 -6.80 -8.57 -4.45
N GLY A 9 -7.32 -7.98 -3.37
CA GLY A 9 -7.04 -6.59 -2.97
C GLY A 9 -5.54 -6.36 -2.77
N ALA A 10 -4.88 -7.18 -1.96
CA ALA A 10 -3.43 -7.10 -1.70
C ALA A 10 -2.61 -7.25 -3.00
N ALA A 11 -2.94 -8.21 -3.86
CA ALA A 11 -2.28 -8.39 -5.17
C ALA A 11 -2.48 -7.17 -6.10
N THR A 12 -3.66 -6.56 -6.07
CA THR A 12 -4.00 -5.36 -6.83
C THR A 12 -3.22 -4.13 -6.32
N MET A 13 -3.15 -3.95 -5.00
CA MET A 13 -2.35 -2.89 -4.36
C MET A 13 -0.85 -3.04 -4.66
N TYR A 14 -0.31 -4.26 -4.60
CA TYR A 14 1.08 -4.54 -4.96
C TYR A 14 1.37 -4.26 -6.44
N THR A 15 0.45 -4.63 -7.33
CA THR A 15 0.57 -4.33 -8.77
C THR A 15 0.58 -2.81 -9.02
N ARG A 16 -0.31 -2.06 -8.35
CA ARG A 16 -0.33 -0.59 -8.38
C ARG A 16 0.98 0.01 -7.83
N TYR A 17 1.52 -0.52 -6.73
CA TYR A 17 2.80 -0.09 -6.17
C TYR A 17 3.94 -0.23 -7.20
N LYS A 18 4.08 -1.40 -7.86
CA LYS A 18 5.14 -1.65 -8.86
C LYS A 18 4.99 -0.78 -10.11
N ILE A 19 3.76 -0.45 -10.51
CA ILE A 19 3.50 0.52 -11.59
C ILE A 19 3.97 1.92 -11.20
N VAL A 20 3.56 2.43 -10.03
CA VAL A 20 3.96 3.75 -9.53
C VAL A 20 5.48 3.84 -9.34
N GLU A 21 6.13 2.77 -8.87
CA GLU A 21 7.59 2.67 -8.74
C GLU A 21 8.31 2.85 -10.09
N LYS A 22 7.90 2.10 -11.13
CA LYS A 22 8.45 2.20 -12.49
C LYS A 22 8.22 3.58 -13.14
N GLN A 23 7.02 4.15 -12.96
CA GLN A 23 6.70 5.49 -13.44
C GLN A 23 7.54 6.55 -12.73
N ASN A 24 7.75 6.39 -11.41
CA ASN A 24 8.53 7.33 -10.61
C ASN A 24 10.04 7.27 -10.89
N GLN A 25 10.59 6.10 -11.24
CA GLN A 25 11.97 5.99 -11.77
C GLN A 25 12.17 6.76 -13.09
N THR A 26 11.10 7.02 -13.83
CA THR A 26 11.13 7.74 -15.11
C THR A 26 10.89 9.24 -14.96
N SER A 27 10.07 9.66 -13.99
CA SER A 27 9.57 11.05 -13.88
C SER A 27 9.71 11.71 -12.51
N TYR A 28 10.27 11.02 -11.50
CA TYR A 28 10.70 11.56 -10.20
C TYR A 28 9.68 12.44 -9.44
N PHE A 29 8.37 12.17 -9.59
CA PHE A 29 7.29 12.99 -9.03
C PHE A 29 6.99 12.71 -7.55
N SER A 30 7.51 11.62 -6.98
CA SER A 30 7.27 11.20 -5.59
C SER A 30 8.51 10.57 -4.96
N THR A 31 8.53 10.42 -3.64
CA THR A 31 9.55 9.60 -2.97
C THR A 31 9.13 8.13 -3.01
N PRO A 32 10.08 7.18 -3.16
CA PRO A 32 9.76 5.76 -3.14
C PRO A 32 9.17 5.32 -1.78
N VAL A 33 9.60 5.98 -0.69
CA VAL A 33 9.07 5.79 0.67
C VAL A 33 7.57 6.10 0.74
N PHE A 34 7.08 7.17 0.10
CA PHE A 34 5.66 7.52 0.12
C PHE A 34 4.78 6.46 -0.56
N ASN A 35 5.25 5.90 -1.69
CA ASN A 35 4.59 4.79 -2.36
C ASN A 35 4.58 3.53 -1.46
N LEU A 36 5.71 3.22 -0.81
CA LEU A 36 5.85 2.06 0.08
C LEU A 36 4.97 2.17 1.34
N VAL A 37 4.91 3.34 1.98
CA VAL A 37 4.02 3.60 3.13
C VAL A 37 2.56 3.40 2.72
N SER A 38 2.16 3.86 1.52
CA SER A 38 0.81 3.58 1.02
C SER A 38 0.55 2.08 0.86
N LEU A 39 1.49 1.31 0.29
CA LEU A 39 1.36 -0.14 0.16
C LEU A 39 1.22 -0.83 1.51
N VAL A 40 2.06 -0.49 2.50
CA VAL A 40 2.01 -1.07 3.84
C VAL A 40 0.66 -0.82 4.51
N LEU A 41 0.13 0.41 4.44
CA LEU A 41 -1.21 0.73 4.95
C LEU A 41 -2.31 -0.06 4.22
N GLY A 42 -2.23 -0.17 2.89
CA GLY A 42 -3.16 -1.00 2.12
C GLY A 42 -3.15 -2.47 2.57
N LEU A 43 -1.97 -3.06 2.75
CA LEU A 43 -1.81 -4.44 3.21
C LEU A 43 -2.33 -4.64 4.65
N MET A 44 -2.12 -3.67 5.54
CA MET A 44 -2.75 -3.68 6.88
C MET A 44 -4.29 -3.66 6.79
N GLY A 45 -4.85 -2.91 5.85
CA GLY A 45 -6.28 -2.94 5.55
C GLY A 45 -6.76 -4.33 5.08
N CYS A 46 -6.00 -4.99 4.21
CA CYS A 46 -6.28 -6.37 3.79
C CYS A 46 -6.19 -7.39 4.95
N ILE A 47 -5.28 -7.19 5.91
CA ILE A 47 -5.23 -7.99 7.14
C ILE A 47 -6.48 -7.75 8.00
N GLY A 48 -6.92 -6.50 8.15
CA GLY A 48 -8.19 -6.16 8.81
C GLY A 48 -9.40 -6.85 8.19
N MET A 49 -9.52 -6.81 6.86
CA MET A 49 -10.56 -7.55 6.11
C MET A 49 -10.49 -9.06 6.35
N GLY A 50 -9.28 -9.61 6.54
CA GLY A 50 -9.08 -11.01 6.94
C GLY A 50 -9.57 -11.29 8.36
N ILE A 51 -9.34 -10.39 9.32
CA ILE A 51 -9.86 -10.54 10.70
C ILE A 51 -11.40 -10.55 10.68
N VAL A 52 -12.02 -9.55 10.05
CA VAL A 52 -13.49 -9.43 9.85
C VAL A 52 -14.08 -10.67 9.19
N ALA A 53 -13.37 -11.29 8.24
CA ALA A 53 -13.82 -12.47 7.51
C ALA A 53 -13.82 -13.78 8.30
N ASN A 54 -13.07 -13.87 9.41
CA ASN A 54 -12.88 -15.11 10.18
C ASN A 54 -13.40 -15.00 11.63
N PHE A 55 -13.50 -13.79 12.19
CA PHE A 55 -14.11 -13.54 13.50
C PHE A 55 -15.47 -12.88 13.31
N GLN A 56 -16.54 -13.55 13.72
CA GLN A 56 -17.91 -13.04 13.63
C GLN A 56 -18.21 -12.04 14.76
N GLU A 57 -18.87 -10.93 14.42
CA GLU A 57 -19.35 -9.91 15.36
C GLU A 57 -20.10 -10.53 16.56
N LEU A 58 -21.03 -11.46 16.29
CA LEU A 58 -21.86 -12.11 17.31
C LEU A 58 -21.09 -13.06 18.25
N ALA A 59 -19.88 -13.47 17.89
CA ALA A 59 -19.09 -14.45 18.64
C ALA A 59 -17.88 -13.83 19.35
N VAL A 60 -17.19 -12.89 18.70
CA VAL A 60 -15.99 -12.22 19.24
C VAL A 60 -15.97 -10.74 18.82
N PRO A 61 -16.93 -9.91 19.27
CA PRO A 61 -17.14 -8.55 18.76
C PRO A 61 -15.86 -7.71 18.84
N VAL A 62 -15.19 -7.68 19.99
CA VAL A 62 -13.94 -6.92 20.22
C VAL A 62 -12.83 -7.22 19.19
N VAL A 63 -12.78 -8.43 18.64
CA VAL A 63 -11.81 -8.80 17.58
C VAL A 63 -12.33 -8.44 16.20
N HIS A 64 -13.64 -8.61 15.96
CA HIS A 64 -14.31 -8.17 14.74
C HIS A 64 -14.18 -6.65 14.54
N ASP A 65 -14.57 -5.86 15.56
CA ASP A 65 -14.55 -4.41 15.58
C ASP A 65 -13.13 -3.86 15.39
N GLY A 66 -12.14 -4.48 16.05
CA GLY A 66 -10.73 -4.15 15.85
C GLY A 66 -10.23 -4.45 14.43
N GLY A 67 -10.71 -5.54 13.82
CA GLY A 67 -10.47 -5.87 12.42
C GLY A 67 -11.11 -4.88 11.45
N ALA A 68 -12.36 -4.47 11.72
CA ALA A 68 -13.12 -3.51 10.92
C ALA A 68 -12.50 -2.11 10.98
N LEU A 69 -12.14 -1.64 12.18
CA LEU A 69 -11.43 -0.37 12.36
C LEU A 69 -10.10 -0.36 11.59
N LEU A 70 -9.33 -1.45 11.66
CA LEU A 70 -8.08 -1.59 10.90
C LEU A 70 -8.34 -1.59 9.38
N ALA A 71 -9.36 -2.31 8.91
CA ALA A 71 -9.74 -2.37 7.51
C ALA A 71 -10.15 -1.00 6.94
N PHE A 72 -11.09 -0.32 7.60
CA PHE A 72 -11.64 0.95 7.12
C PHE A 72 -10.64 2.09 7.26
N VAL A 73 -9.96 2.25 8.41
CA VAL A 73 -9.01 3.37 8.59
C VAL A 73 -7.81 3.24 7.66
N CYS A 74 -7.16 2.07 7.61
CA CYS A 74 -6.01 1.90 6.72
C CYS A 74 -6.41 1.90 5.23
N GLY A 75 -7.60 1.40 4.88
CA GLY A 75 -8.15 1.48 3.53
C GLY A 75 -8.45 2.92 3.07
N VAL A 76 -9.07 3.74 3.93
CA VAL A 76 -9.32 5.16 3.63
C VAL A 76 -8.02 5.91 3.43
N VAL A 77 -7.05 5.77 4.35
CA VAL A 77 -5.73 6.42 4.21
C VAL A 77 -4.99 5.93 2.96
N TYR A 78 -5.08 4.65 2.60
CA TYR A 78 -4.53 4.12 1.34
C TYR A 78 -5.13 4.82 0.10
N THR A 79 -6.46 4.94 0.01
CA THR A 79 -7.11 5.62 -1.14
C THR A 79 -6.72 7.10 -1.21
N LEU A 80 -6.58 7.78 -0.07
CA LEU A 80 -6.16 9.19 -0.02
C LEU A 80 -4.71 9.36 -0.51
N LEU A 81 -3.79 8.53 -0.02
CA LEU A 81 -2.38 8.53 -0.45
C LEU A 81 -2.25 8.21 -1.95
N GLN A 82 -2.98 7.22 -2.46
CA GLN A 82 -2.98 6.89 -3.89
C GLN A 82 -3.66 7.96 -4.77
N SER A 83 -4.60 8.74 -4.22
CA SER A 83 -5.18 9.91 -4.90
C SER A 83 -4.15 11.04 -5.02
N ILE A 84 -3.42 11.33 -3.94
CA ILE A 84 -2.32 12.30 -3.93
C ILE A 84 -1.22 11.87 -4.93
N ILE A 85 -0.82 10.59 -4.91
CA ILE A 85 0.13 10.03 -5.89
C ILE A 85 -0.40 10.26 -7.32
N SER A 86 -1.67 9.95 -7.59
CA SER A 86 -2.28 10.11 -8.92
C SER A 86 -2.23 11.56 -9.42
N TYR A 87 -2.48 12.55 -8.54
CA TYR A 87 -2.32 13.97 -8.89
C TYR A 87 -0.86 14.35 -9.17
N LYS A 88 0.10 13.87 -8.38
CA LYS A 88 1.54 14.11 -8.64
C LYS A 88 2.03 13.43 -9.93
N SER A 89 1.38 12.36 -10.37
CA SER A 89 1.63 11.68 -11.65
C SER A 89 0.98 12.37 -12.87
N CYS A 90 0.15 13.39 -12.68
CA CYS A 90 -0.59 14.09 -13.71
C CYS A 90 0.26 15.21 -14.37
N PRO A 91 0.16 15.47 -15.68
CA PRO A 91 -0.64 14.75 -16.70
C PRO A 91 0.08 13.54 -17.33
N GLN A 92 1.36 13.32 -17.00
CA GLN A 92 2.24 12.39 -17.73
C GLN A 92 1.79 10.92 -17.69
N TRP A 93 1.24 10.46 -16.56
CA TRP A 93 0.89 9.04 -16.33
C TRP A 93 -0.57 8.82 -15.91
N ASN A 94 -1.31 9.89 -15.61
CA ASN A 94 -2.69 9.82 -15.15
C ASN A 94 -3.49 11.01 -15.68
N SER A 95 -4.71 10.80 -16.14
CA SER A 95 -5.56 11.88 -16.66
C SER A 95 -6.15 12.73 -15.52
N VAL A 96 -6.37 14.02 -15.79
CA VAL A 96 -6.99 14.95 -14.82
C VAL A 96 -8.33 14.42 -14.32
N LEU A 97 -9.17 13.91 -15.22
CA LEU A 97 -10.46 13.29 -14.87
C LEU A 97 -10.30 12.12 -13.90
N MET A 98 -9.33 11.22 -14.14
CA MET A 98 -9.05 10.09 -13.24
C MET A 98 -8.55 10.57 -11.86
N CYS A 99 -7.77 11.65 -11.81
CA CYS A 99 -7.37 12.27 -10.55
C CYS A 99 -8.58 12.77 -9.75
N HIS A 100 -9.51 13.49 -10.39
CA HIS A 100 -10.74 13.97 -9.75
C HIS A 100 -11.65 12.83 -9.29
N VAL A 101 -11.82 11.77 -10.09
CA VAL A 101 -12.63 10.59 -9.71
C VAL A 101 -12.04 9.90 -8.47
N ARG A 102 -10.73 9.64 -8.45
CA ARG A 102 -10.07 9.03 -7.28
C ARG A 102 -10.20 9.89 -6.02
N LEU A 103 -9.95 11.20 -6.13
CA LEU A 103 -10.10 12.13 -5.02
C LEU A 103 -11.55 12.25 -4.52
N ALA A 104 -12.55 12.26 -5.42
CA ALA A 104 -13.96 12.30 -5.03
C ALA A 104 -14.36 11.03 -4.25
N ILE A 105 -14.00 9.84 -4.75
CA ILE A 105 -14.25 8.56 -4.07
C ILE A 105 -13.54 8.52 -2.70
N SER A 106 -12.29 8.97 -2.64
CA SER A 106 -11.52 9.02 -1.39
C SER A 106 -12.12 10.02 -0.39
N ALA A 107 -12.52 11.21 -0.84
CA ALA A 107 -13.15 12.22 0.02
C ALA A 107 -14.50 11.77 0.58
N VAL A 108 -15.34 11.10 -0.23
CA VAL A 108 -16.59 10.47 0.24
C VAL A 108 -16.28 9.37 1.28
N SER A 109 -15.24 8.56 1.05
CA SER A 109 -14.83 7.52 1.99
C SER A 109 -14.32 8.10 3.32
N CYS A 110 -13.55 9.20 3.28
CA CYS A 110 -13.15 9.98 4.46
C CYS A 110 -14.36 10.57 5.20
N ALA A 111 -15.33 11.12 4.48
CA ALA A 111 -16.52 11.73 5.07
C ALA A 111 -17.46 10.70 5.71
N ALA A 112 -17.50 9.46 5.19
CA ALA A 112 -18.34 8.38 5.71
C ALA A 112 -17.68 7.57 6.85
N VAL A 113 -16.35 7.42 6.86
CA VAL A 113 -15.68 6.64 7.94
C VAL A 113 -15.74 7.34 9.31
N ILE A 114 -15.77 8.68 9.34
CA ILE A 114 -15.87 9.47 10.59
C ILE A 114 -17.19 9.19 11.34
N PRO A 115 -18.40 9.38 10.74
CA PRO A 115 -19.66 9.09 11.42
C PRO A 115 -19.86 7.59 11.68
N MET A 116 -19.34 6.69 10.84
CA MET A 116 -19.33 5.24 11.10
C MET A 116 -18.59 4.92 12.42
N ILE A 117 -17.34 5.37 12.57
CA ILE A 117 -16.55 5.15 13.80
C ILE A 117 -17.21 5.83 15.00
N ALA A 118 -17.76 7.04 14.83
CA ALA A 118 -18.43 7.76 15.91
C ALA A 118 -19.69 7.03 16.40
N CYS A 119 -20.56 6.58 15.48
CA CYS A 119 -21.79 5.85 15.84
C CYS A 119 -21.45 4.49 16.49
N ALA A 120 -20.53 3.73 15.91
CA ALA A 120 -20.08 2.46 16.49
C ALA A 120 -19.51 2.66 17.92
N SER A 121 -18.67 3.68 18.12
CA SER A 121 -18.10 4.01 19.43
C SER A 121 -19.17 4.41 20.45
N LEU A 122 -20.17 5.19 20.05
CA LEU A 122 -21.29 5.58 20.91
C LEU A 122 -22.12 4.34 21.33
N ILE A 123 -22.48 3.48 20.38
CA ILE A 123 -23.22 2.23 20.63
C ILE A 123 -22.43 1.27 21.54
N SER A 124 -21.11 1.22 21.42
CA SER A 124 -20.25 0.44 22.33
C SER A 124 -20.21 0.99 23.76
N ILE A 125 -20.49 2.29 23.95
CA ILE A 125 -20.53 2.95 25.27
C ILE A 125 -21.93 2.89 25.89
N THR A 126 -23.01 3.09 25.11
CA THR A 126 -24.39 3.11 25.63
C THR A 126 -24.90 1.74 26.09
N LYS A 127 -24.29 0.63 25.62
CA LYS A 127 -24.61 -0.75 26.04
C LYS A 127 -24.47 -1.06 27.54
N LEU A 128 -24.06 -0.09 28.37
CA LEU A 128 -24.10 -0.23 29.83
C LEU A 128 -25.51 -0.06 30.43
N GLU A 129 -26.44 0.64 29.78
CA GLU A 129 -27.77 0.91 30.35
C GLU A 129 -28.88 0.89 29.27
N TRP A 130 -29.76 -0.12 29.32
CA TRP A 130 -30.85 -0.33 28.36
C TRP A 130 -32.13 0.42 28.76
N ASP A 131 -32.39 1.61 28.19
CA ASP A 131 -33.77 2.13 28.04
C ASP A 131 -34.22 1.99 26.57
N PRO A 132 -35.29 1.21 26.26
CA PRO A 132 -35.73 0.95 24.87
C PRO A 132 -36.21 2.15 24.03
N ARG A 133 -36.11 3.40 24.51
CA ARG A 133 -36.70 4.60 23.86
C ARG A 133 -35.85 5.18 22.71
N GLU A 134 -35.93 4.49 21.57
CA GLU A 134 -35.94 5.03 20.20
C GLU A 134 -34.70 5.72 19.61
N LYS A 135 -33.59 5.93 20.35
CA LYS A 135 -32.41 6.61 19.78
C LYS A 135 -31.41 5.71 19.05
N ASP A 136 -31.11 4.52 19.59
CA ASP A 136 -30.02 3.68 19.07
C ASP A 136 -30.28 3.16 17.65
N TYR A 137 -31.54 2.91 17.28
CA TYR A 137 -31.92 2.45 15.95
C TYR A 137 -31.45 3.42 14.85
N VAL A 138 -31.53 4.73 15.09
CA VAL A 138 -31.08 5.75 14.11
C VAL A 138 -29.56 5.69 13.95
N TYR A 139 -28.80 5.53 15.05
CA TYR A 139 -27.34 5.38 14.98
C TYR A 139 -26.92 4.08 14.27
N HIS A 140 -27.63 2.97 14.47
CA HIS A 140 -27.41 1.73 13.73
C HIS A 140 -27.63 1.92 12.22
N ILE A 141 -28.75 2.53 11.80
CA ILE A 141 -29.04 2.77 10.38
C ILE A 141 -28.01 3.74 9.75
N VAL A 142 -27.65 4.83 10.43
CA VAL A 142 -26.63 5.78 9.95
C VAL A 142 -25.26 5.10 9.85
N SER A 143 -24.86 4.32 10.85
CA SER A 143 -23.59 3.58 10.84
C SER A 143 -23.53 2.60 9.66
N ALA A 144 -24.58 1.80 9.46
CA ALA A 144 -24.67 0.86 8.34
C ALA A 144 -24.62 1.57 6.97
N VAL A 145 -25.38 2.66 6.76
CA VAL A 145 -25.34 3.43 5.50
C VAL A 145 -23.94 3.99 5.25
N CYS A 146 -23.25 4.48 6.28
CA CYS A 146 -21.87 4.94 6.17
C CYS A 146 -20.89 3.79 5.87
N GLU A 147 -21.07 2.63 6.50
CA GLU A 147 -20.25 1.43 6.26
C GLU A 147 -20.35 0.94 4.81
N TRP A 148 -21.58 0.75 4.31
CA TRP A 148 -21.81 0.38 2.91
C TRP A 148 -21.27 1.45 1.94
N THR A 149 -21.36 2.73 2.29
CA THR A 149 -20.79 3.83 1.50
C THR A 149 -19.27 3.72 1.38
N VAL A 150 -18.55 3.42 2.48
CA VAL A 150 -17.09 3.20 2.45
C VAL A 150 -16.76 1.90 1.69
N ALA A 151 -17.51 0.83 1.89
CA ALA A 151 -17.30 -0.45 1.20
C ALA A 151 -17.45 -0.33 -0.33
N PHE A 152 -18.53 0.31 -0.81
CA PHE A 152 -18.70 0.60 -2.23
C PHE A 152 -17.65 1.61 -2.73
N GLY A 153 -17.29 2.61 -1.91
CA GLY A 153 -16.20 3.55 -2.20
C GLY A 153 -14.89 2.83 -2.50
N PHE A 154 -14.47 1.87 -1.67
CA PHE A 154 -13.29 1.04 -1.91
C PHE A 154 -13.41 0.23 -3.21
N ILE A 155 -14.56 -0.41 -3.46
CA ILE A 155 -14.78 -1.20 -4.69
C ILE A 155 -14.62 -0.32 -5.94
N PHE A 156 -15.29 0.85 -5.99
CA PHE A 156 -15.15 1.79 -7.11
C PHE A 156 -13.72 2.32 -7.22
N TYR A 157 -13.03 2.56 -6.11
CA TYR A 157 -11.62 2.97 -6.13
C TYR A 157 -10.73 1.89 -6.77
N PHE A 158 -10.92 0.62 -6.42
CA PHE A 158 -10.19 -0.50 -7.03
C PHE A 158 -10.47 -0.64 -8.53
N LEU A 159 -11.71 -0.41 -8.99
CA LEU A 159 -12.03 -0.41 -10.42
C LEU A 159 -11.26 0.68 -11.20
N THR A 160 -10.89 1.80 -10.56
CA THR A 160 -10.05 2.84 -11.20
C THR A 160 -8.65 2.34 -11.58
N PHE A 161 -8.14 1.27 -10.96
CA PHE A 161 -6.83 0.69 -11.30
C PHE A 161 -6.85 -0.18 -12.56
N ILE A 162 -8.01 -0.68 -12.99
CA ILE A 162 -8.13 -1.52 -14.19
C ILE A 162 -7.63 -0.76 -15.43
N GLN A 163 -7.95 0.53 -15.54
CA GLN A 163 -7.47 1.39 -16.61
C GLN A 163 -5.94 1.61 -16.55
N ASP A 164 -5.36 1.76 -15.34
CA ASP A 164 -3.90 1.84 -15.20
C ASP A 164 -3.22 0.57 -15.72
N PHE A 165 -3.77 -0.60 -15.39
CA PHE A 165 -3.19 -1.89 -15.76
C PHE A 165 -3.19 -2.07 -17.27
N GLN A 166 -4.31 -1.75 -17.94
CA GLN A 166 -4.44 -1.78 -19.40
C GLN A 166 -3.49 -0.79 -20.10
N VAL A 167 -3.32 0.42 -19.57
CA VAL A 167 -2.37 1.41 -20.13
C VAL A 167 -0.93 0.92 -19.99
N ASN A 168 -0.53 0.43 -18.81
CA ASN A 168 0.84 0.00 -18.56
C ASN A 168 1.22 -1.32 -19.26
N SER A 169 0.26 -2.23 -19.50
CA SER A 169 0.50 -3.42 -20.34
C SER A 169 0.76 -3.02 -21.79
N ASN A 170 -0.07 -2.14 -22.36
CA ASN A 170 0.02 -1.71 -23.75
C ASN A 170 1.31 -0.91 -24.03
N THR A 171 1.74 -0.06 -23.09
CA THR A 171 3.04 0.63 -23.18
C THR A 171 4.24 -0.34 -23.09
N SER A 172 4.10 -1.44 -22.36
CA SER A 172 5.16 -2.45 -22.21
C SER A 172 5.31 -3.31 -23.47
N ASP A 173 4.22 -3.79 -24.07
CA ASP A 173 4.26 -4.52 -25.37
C ASP A 173 4.84 -3.64 -26.49
N ARG A 174 4.39 -2.38 -26.60
CA ARG A 174 4.91 -1.43 -27.59
C ARG A 174 6.42 -1.18 -27.42
N SER A 175 6.94 -1.22 -26.19
CA SER A 175 8.39 -1.08 -25.92
C SER A 175 9.18 -2.34 -26.26
N ALA A 176 8.66 -3.53 -25.93
CA ALA A 176 9.27 -4.80 -26.30
C ALA A 176 9.39 -4.91 -27.83
N ARG A 177 8.27 -4.76 -28.54
CA ARG A 177 8.19 -4.79 -30.01
C ARG A 177 9.12 -3.78 -30.69
N LYS A 178 9.27 -2.58 -30.14
CA LYS A 178 10.23 -1.58 -30.65
C LYS A 178 11.67 -2.01 -30.44
N THR A 179 11.97 -2.69 -29.33
CA THR A 179 13.31 -3.24 -29.04
C THR A 179 13.65 -4.37 -30.00
N ASP A 180 12.72 -5.29 -30.25
CA ASP A 180 12.90 -6.39 -31.21
C ASP A 180 13.11 -5.88 -32.64
N ILE A 181 12.31 -4.92 -33.10
CA ILE A 181 12.50 -4.27 -34.41
C ILE A 181 13.87 -3.58 -34.46
N THR A 182 14.30 -2.91 -33.40
CA THR A 182 15.62 -2.25 -33.33
C THR A 182 16.79 -3.25 -33.27
N PHE A 183 16.55 -4.47 -32.78
CA PHE A 183 17.51 -5.56 -32.79
C PHE A 183 17.62 -6.18 -34.19
N LEU A 184 16.48 -6.47 -34.83
CA LEU A 184 16.39 -7.00 -36.19
C LEU A 184 16.85 -5.99 -37.26
N SER A 185 16.74 -4.69 -37.01
CA SER A 185 17.21 -3.63 -37.91
C SER A 185 18.68 -3.25 -37.74
N LYS A 186 19.42 -3.88 -36.81
CA LYS A 186 20.89 -3.75 -36.78
C LYS A 186 21.46 -4.53 -37.96
N PRO A 187 22.23 -3.90 -38.87
CA PRO A 187 22.87 -4.66 -39.94
C PRO A 187 23.80 -5.71 -39.33
N PHE A 188 23.68 -6.95 -39.78
CA PHE A 188 24.60 -8.02 -39.44
C PHE A 188 25.99 -7.62 -39.95
N ALA A 189 26.87 -7.21 -39.03
CA ALA A 189 28.20 -6.71 -39.34
C ALA A 189 29.12 -7.88 -39.74
N GLN A 190 28.92 -8.35 -40.99
CA GLN A 190 29.62 -9.47 -41.61
C GLN A 190 31.12 -9.17 -41.68
N GLY A 191 31.87 -9.67 -40.69
CA GLY A 191 33.23 -9.23 -40.43
C GLY A 191 34.29 -9.91 -41.28
N GLN A 192 34.67 -9.28 -42.41
CA GLN A 192 36.02 -9.33 -43.00
C GLN A 192 36.11 -8.41 -44.25
N PRO A 193 37.31 -8.05 -44.75
CA PRO A 193 38.64 -8.18 -44.16
C PRO A 193 39.39 -6.82 -44.07
N ARG A 194 40.53 -6.80 -43.37
CA ARG A 194 41.61 -5.82 -43.64
C ARG A 194 42.96 -6.52 -43.66
N ALA A 195 43.47 -6.78 -44.87
CA ALA A 195 44.85 -7.17 -45.06
C ALA A 195 45.79 -6.02 -44.66
N ALA A 196 46.90 -6.34 -43.99
CA ALA A 196 47.90 -5.36 -43.66
C ALA A 196 48.70 -4.99 -44.92
N HIS A 197 48.71 -3.71 -45.29
CA HIS A 197 49.65 -3.20 -46.28
C HIS A 197 50.61 -2.24 -45.58
N SER A 198 51.88 -2.63 -45.49
CA SER A 198 52.91 -1.82 -44.84
C SER A 198 53.14 -0.52 -45.63
N ARG A 199 53.26 0.60 -44.92
CA ARG A 199 53.80 1.85 -45.46
C ARG A 199 54.82 2.41 -44.48
N MET A 200 56.09 2.28 -44.86
CA MET A 200 57.23 2.63 -44.03
C MET A 200 57.67 4.06 -44.35
N THR A 201 57.42 4.99 -43.42
CA THR A 201 57.98 6.34 -43.44
C THR A 201 58.41 6.70 -42.02
N ALA A 202 59.72 6.78 -41.78
CA ALA A 202 60.25 7.23 -40.51
C ALA A 202 60.24 8.77 -40.43
N ASN A 203 60.16 9.32 -39.21
CA ASN A 203 60.91 10.51 -38.83
C ASN A 203 61.13 10.58 -37.32
N ILE A 204 62.20 11.28 -36.93
CA ILE A 204 62.94 11.15 -35.67
C ILE A 204 62.65 12.31 -34.70
N SER A 205 62.77 12.09 -33.38
CA SER A 205 62.76 13.09 -32.28
C SER A 205 61.37 13.73 -32.00
N THR A 206 60.93 14.13 -30.80
CA THR A 206 61.47 14.21 -29.40
C THR A 206 60.22 14.22 -28.45
N ASP A 207 60.19 14.17 -27.11
CA ASP A 207 61.17 14.20 -26.00
C ASP A 207 60.61 13.51 -24.72
N LYS A 208 61.32 13.62 -23.59
CA LYS A 208 60.93 13.36 -22.17
C LYS A 208 59.42 13.58 -21.88
N SER A 209 58.72 12.71 -21.13
CA SER A 209 58.89 12.59 -19.67
C SER A 209 57.94 11.55 -19.04
N HIS A 210 58.20 11.19 -17.78
CA HIS A 210 57.39 10.34 -16.87
C HIS A 210 57.10 11.15 -15.59
N PRO A 211 56.23 10.70 -14.63
CA PRO A 211 55.49 9.44 -14.57
C PRO A 211 53.98 9.60 -14.28
N ARG A 212 53.30 8.46 -14.11
CA ARG A 212 51.99 8.33 -13.46
C ARG A 212 52.19 7.90 -11.99
N PRO A 213 51.28 8.23 -11.07
CA PRO A 213 50.98 7.32 -9.95
C PRO A 213 49.54 6.77 -10.00
N LYS A 214 49.36 5.55 -9.47
CA LYS A 214 48.06 4.99 -9.09
C LYS A 214 48.00 4.97 -7.56
N THR A 215 46.86 5.29 -6.95
CA THR A 215 46.58 4.98 -5.53
C THR A 215 45.12 4.56 -5.35
N LYS A 216 44.91 3.61 -4.42
CA LYS A 216 43.66 2.91 -4.04
C LYS A 216 44.03 1.94 -2.89
N PRO A 217 43.11 1.41 -2.07
CA PRO A 217 41.96 1.99 -1.36
C PRO A 217 42.40 2.44 0.07
N ASP A 218 41.58 2.67 1.11
CA ASP A 218 40.89 1.67 1.94
C ASP A 218 39.92 2.25 3.01
N ARG A 219 39.32 1.35 3.81
CA ARG A 219 38.19 1.59 4.75
C ARG A 219 38.65 1.78 6.22
N PRO A 220 37.83 2.43 7.09
CA PRO A 220 37.20 1.72 8.23
C PRO A 220 35.67 1.99 8.30
N SER A 221 34.75 1.16 8.82
CA SER A 221 34.72 0.08 9.84
C SER A 221 34.23 0.54 11.23
N GLY A 222 33.11 -0.02 11.70
CA GLY A 222 32.48 0.21 13.03
C GLY A 222 31.52 1.41 13.06
N LEU A 223 30.28 1.32 13.59
CA LEU A 223 29.91 0.71 14.86
C LEU A 223 28.49 0.12 14.86
N ASP A 224 28.27 -0.92 15.67
CA ASP A 224 26.95 -1.51 15.97
C ASP A 224 26.23 -0.78 17.12
N VAL A 225 24.89 -0.70 17.07
CA VAL A 225 24.05 -0.77 18.29
C VAL A 225 22.82 -1.64 18.01
N PHE A 226 22.72 -2.73 18.75
CA PHE A 226 21.57 -3.62 18.82
C PHE A 226 20.68 -3.17 19.98
N GLN A 227 19.41 -2.81 19.76
CA GLN A 227 18.38 -3.04 20.79
C GLN A 227 16.96 -3.02 20.22
N GLY A 228 16.24 -4.12 20.43
CA GLY A 228 14.79 -4.18 20.26
C GLY A 228 14.12 -4.26 21.63
N SER A 229 12.94 -3.65 21.76
CA SER A 229 12.11 -3.73 22.97
C SER A 229 10.78 -4.38 22.65
N CYS A 230 10.60 -5.63 23.08
CA CYS A 230 9.31 -6.30 23.06
C CYS A 230 8.46 -5.79 24.24
N LEU A 231 7.26 -5.29 23.97
CA LEU A 231 6.30 -4.87 25.00
C LEU A 231 5.07 -5.78 25.00
N THR A 232 5.17 -6.88 25.74
CA THR A 232 4.07 -7.77 26.07
C THR A 232 3.14 -7.11 27.09
N PHE A 233 1.98 -6.60 26.65
CA PHE A 233 0.99 -6.08 27.59
C PHE A 233 0.21 -7.23 28.25
N ARG A 234 0.38 -7.36 29.57
CA ARG A 234 -0.12 -8.47 30.39
C ARG A 234 -1.57 -8.21 30.80
N LYS A 235 -2.48 -9.15 30.53
CA LYS A 235 -3.85 -9.09 31.09
C LYS A 235 -3.78 -9.11 32.63
N SER A 236 -4.44 -8.15 33.27
CA SER A 236 -4.61 -8.13 34.72
C SER A 236 -5.90 -8.87 35.11
N THR A 237 -5.77 -10.02 35.76
CA THR A 237 -6.91 -10.77 36.29
C THR A 237 -7.12 -10.38 37.76
N THR A 238 -8.02 -9.43 38.02
CA THR A 238 -8.39 -9.05 39.39
C THR A 238 -9.24 -10.16 40.02
N GLN A 239 -8.62 -10.96 40.88
CA GLN A 239 -9.33 -11.95 41.69
C GLN A 239 -9.97 -11.27 42.91
N ARG A 240 -11.30 -11.28 42.98
CA ARG A 240 -12.11 -10.97 44.17
C ARG A 240 -13.41 -11.77 44.05
N GLY A 241 -13.89 -12.48 45.06
CA GLY A 241 -13.32 -12.77 46.37
C GLY A 241 -14.40 -13.53 47.14
N ARG A 242 -14.19 -14.83 47.40
CA ARG A 242 -15.23 -15.71 47.97
C ARG A 242 -15.57 -15.25 49.39
N LEU A 243 -16.83 -14.89 49.60
CA LEU A 243 -17.49 -14.95 50.91
C LEU A 243 -18.67 -15.93 50.81
N THR A 244 -18.86 -16.68 51.89
CA THR A 244 -19.91 -17.69 52.09
C THR A 244 -20.93 -17.18 53.11
N ALA A 245 -21.91 -18.03 53.45
CA ALA A 245 -23.06 -17.78 54.32
C ALA A 245 -24.23 -17.02 53.64
N ASP A 246 -25.50 -17.41 53.81
CA ASP A 246 -26.04 -18.67 54.34
C ASP A 246 -27.43 -18.93 53.71
N ASP A 247 -27.87 -20.19 53.68
CA ASP A 247 -29.17 -20.61 53.10
C ASP A 247 -29.86 -21.65 54.00
N PRO A 248 -31.04 -21.33 54.57
CA PRO A 248 -31.92 -22.31 55.17
C PRO A 248 -33.36 -22.24 54.61
N SER A 249 -33.64 -23.05 53.59
CA SER A 249 -34.97 -23.62 53.36
C SER A 249 -35.25 -24.79 54.35
N PRO A 250 -36.48 -25.32 54.51
CA PRO A 250 -37.77 -24.91 53.92
C PRO A 250 -38.93 -24.78 54.93
N ALA A 251 -40.03 -24.12 54.51
CA ALA A 251 -41.41 -24.34 54.97
C ALA A 251 -42.40 -23.80 53.92
#